data_AF-A0A246K6Z2-F1
#
_entry.id   AF-A0A246K6Z2-F1
#
_cell.length_a   1.000
_cell.length_b   1.000
_cell.length_c   1.000
_cell.angle_alpha   90.00
_cell.angle_beta   90.00
_cell.angle_gamma   90.00
#
_symmetry.space_group_name_H-M   'P 1'
#
loop_
_entity.id
_entity.type
_entity.pdbx_description
1 polymer ?
#
loop_
_entity_poly.entity_id
_entity_poly.type
_entity_poly.pdbx_seq_one_letter_code
_entity_poly.pdbx_strand_id
1 'polypeptide(L)' 'MARPNPEEPTLAELAIEEVKAMGKQGMNHPSTRPVLIGGGVGAAIGLMLDAVSWPFGLFAGALIALLVRVKR' A
#
# COMPACT_ATOMS: atom_id res chain seq x y z
N MET A 1 16.83 2.75 27.53
CA MET A 1 16.67 4.10 26.95
C MET A 1 15.66 4.86 27.80
N ALA A 2 16.11 5.84 28.58
CA ALA A 2 15.19 6.77 29.23
C ALA A 2 14.57 7.67 28.15
N ARG A 3 13.24 7.89 28.21
CA ARG A 3 12.50 8.71 27.25
C ARG A 3 12.98 10.17 27.34
N PRO A 4 13.29 10.85 26.22
CA PRO A 4 13.79 12.22 26.23
C PRO A 4 12.75 13.26 26.69
N ASN A 5 11.45 12.95 26.57
CA ASN A 5 10.38 13.79 27.10
C ASN A 5 9.21 12.91 27.59
N PRO A 6 9.05 12.69 28.92
CA PRO A 6 8.01 11.81 29.45
C PRO A 6 6.59 12.40 29.43
N GLU A 7 6.46 13.71 29.20
CA GLU A 7 5.16 14.40 29.16
C GLU A 7 4.57 14.52 27.75
N GLU A 8 5.38 14.40 26.70
CA GLU A 8 4.90 14.48 25.33
C GLU A 8 4.47 13.11 24.81
N PRO A 9 3.24 13.00 24.29
CA PRO A 9 2.75 11.75 23.72
C PRO A 9 3.64 11.36 22.54
N THR A 10 4.07 10.12 22.53
CA THR A 10 4.87 9.57 21.45
C THR A 10 4.06 9.53 20.15
N LEU A 11 4.76 9.49 19.02
CA LEU A 11 4.09 9.33 17.71
C LEU A 11 3.18 8.09 17.66
N ALA A 12 3.56 7.01 18.35
CA ALA A 12 2.74 5.81 18.47
C ALA A 12 1.47 6.07 19.29
N GLU A 13 1.56 6.79 20.40
CA GLU A 13 0.40 7.14 21.23
C GLU A 13 -0.55 8.06 20.47
N LEU A 14 -0.05 9.09 19.79
CA LEU A 14 -0.84 9.97 18.92
C LEU A 14 -1.53 9.18 17.80
N ALA A 15 -0.82 8.26 17.14
CA ALA A 15 -1.39 7.42 16.09
C ALA A 15 -2.48 6.49 16.63
N ILE A 16 -2.30 5.92 17.82
CA ILE A 16 -3.30 5.07 18.47
C ILE A 16 -4.54 5.87 18.83
N GLU A 17 -4.38 7.09 19.37
CA GLU A 17 -5.50 7.98 19.68
C GLU A 17 -6.28 8.37 18.43
N GLU A 18 -5.59 8.72 17.35
CA GLU A 18 -6.18 9.04 16.05
C GLU A 18 -6.93 7.84 15.45
N VAL A 19 -6.35 6.63 15.48
CA VAL A 19 -7.02 5.40 15.02
C VAL A 19 -8.25 5.09 15.87
N LYS A 20 -8.19 5.31 17.18
CA LYS A 20 -9.33 5.15 18.07
C LYS A 20 -10.42 6.19 17.78
N ALA A 21 -10.04 7.43 17.45
CA ALA A 21 -10.96 8.47 17.03
C ALA A 21 -11.62 8.14 15.69
N MET A 22 -10.86 7.64 14.71
CA MET A 22 -11.39 7.10 13.45
C MET A 22 -12.38 5.96 13.69
N GLY A 23 -12.07 5.02 14.59
CA GLY A 23 -12.98 3.92 14.94
C GLY A 23 -14.29 4.40 15.57
N LYS A 24 -14.25 5.46 16.39
CA LYS A 24 -15.44 6.05 17.03
C LYS A 24 -16.29 6.87 16.06
N GLN A 25 -15.65 7.70 15.23
CA GLN A 25 -16.34 8.64 14.33
C GLN A 25 -16.64 8.03 12.94
N GLY A 26 -16.01 6.90 12.61
CA GLY A 26 -16.19 6.20 11.35
C GLY A 26 -15.87 7.09 10.15
N MET A 27 -16.75 7.07 9.14
CA MET A 27 -16.59 7.82 7.88
C MET A 27 -16.71 9.35 8.04
N ASN A 28 -17.15 9.83 9.21
CA ASN A 28 -17.20 11.25 9.52
C ASN A 28 -15.83 11.78 10.01
N HIS A 29 -14.89 10.89 10.34
CA HIS A 29 -13.52 11.30 10.68
C HIS A 29 -12.78 11.75 9.41
N PRO A 30 -12.12 12.91 9.41
CA PRO A 30 -11.40 13.42 8.23
C PRO A 30 -10.33 12.44 7.73
N SER A 31 -9.67 11.73 8.65
CA SER A 31 -8.60 10.77 8.35
C SER A 31 -9.09 9.41 7.84
N THR A 32 -10.37 9.04 8.02
CA THR A 32 -10.86 7.70 7.63
C THR A 32 -10.83 7.50 6.11
N ARG A 33 -11.33 8.47 5.34
CA ARG A 33 -11.37 8.38 3.87
C ARG A 33 -9.99 8.23 3.22
N PRO A 34 -8.99 9.08 3.53
CA PRO A 34 -7.66 8.93 2.95
C PRO A 34 -6.97 7.63 3.37
N VAL A 35 -7.17 7.17 4.62
CA VAL A 35 -6.61 5.88 5.09
C VAL A 35 -7.22 4.70 4.32
N LEU A 36 -8.54 4.70 4.06
CA LEU A 36 -9.18 3.65 3.27
C LEU A 36 -8.72 3.64 1.81
N ILE A 37 -8.55 4.81 1.20
CA ILE A 37 -8.01 4.92 -0.16
C ILE A 37 -6.57 4.38 -0.21
N GLY A 38 -5.73 4.82 0.72
CA GLY A 38 -4.34 4.34 0.84
C GLY A 38 -4.28 2.83 1.08
N GLY A 39 -5.13 2.31 1.97
CA GLY A 39 -5.26 0.88 2.23
C GLY A 39 -5.73 0.10 1.00
N GLY A 40 -6.71 0.61 0.25
CA GLY A 40 -7.20 -0.01 -0.98
C GLY A 40 -6.14 -0.07 -2.09
N VAL A 41 -5.38 1.01 -2.28
CA VAL A 41 -4.26 1.04 -3.24
C VAL A 41 -3.14 0.10 -2.82
N GLY A 42 -2.77 0.11 -1.54
CA GLY A 42 -1.76 -0.79 -1.00
C GLY A 42 -2.14 -2.27 -1.16
N ALA A 43 -3.41 -2.61 -0.93
CA ALA A 43 -3.93 -3.95 -1.15
C ALA A 43 -3.92 -4.33 -2.64
N ALA A 44 -4.33 -3.43 -3.54
CA ALA A 44 -4.30 -3.68 -4.97
C ALA A 44 -2.89 -3.94 -5.50
N ILE A 45 -1.91 -3.12 -5.07
CA ILE A 45 -0.49 -3.31 -5.41
C ILE A 45 0.03 -4.62 -4.82
N GLY A 46 -0.27 -4.91 -3.55
CA GLY A 46 0.11 -6.16 -2.89
C GLY A 46 -0.39 -7.39 -3.65
N LEU A 47 -1.63 -7.37 -4.12
CA LEU A 47 -2.21 -8.44 -4.95
C LEU A 47 -1.57 -8.51 -6.35
N MET A 48 -1.24 -7.36 -6.96
CA MET A 48 -0.54 -7.35 -8.24
C MET A 48 0.88 -7.91 -8.14
N LEU A 49 1.61 -7.63 -7.06
CA LEU A 49 2.98 -8.11 -6.89
C LEU A 49 3.07 -9.65 -6.90
N ASP A 50 2.06 -10.37 -6.39
CA ASP A 50 1.99 -11.84 -6.48
C ASP A 50 1.51 -12.36 -7.85
N ALA A 51 0.82 -11.55 -8.66
CA ALA A 51 0.23 -11.95 -9.93
C ALA A 51 1.03 -11.54 -11.17
N VAL A 52 2.05 -10.68 -11.04
CA VAL A 52 2.78 -10.08 -12.19
C VAL A 52 3.79 -11.03 -12.82
N SER A 53 4.32 -12.02 -12.11
CA SER A 53 5.41 -12.87 -12.62
C SER A 53 5.03 -13.68 -13.87
N TRP A 54 3.80 -14.19 -13.94
CA TRP A 54 3.38 -15.08 -15.03
C TRP A 54 2.87 -14.37 -16.29
N PRO A 55 2.06 -13.27 -16.23
CA PRO A 55 1.58 -12.59 -17.43
C PRO A 55 2.68 -11.75 -18.07
N PHE A 56 3.54 -11.08 -17.29
CA PHE A 56 4.69 -10.37 -17.85
C PHE A 56 5.66 -11.33 -18.54
N GLY A 57 5.89 -12.51 -17.97
CA GLY A 57 6.70 -13.55 -18.61
C GLY A 57 6.15 -13.98 -19.96
N LEU A 58 4.84 -14.18 -20.07
CA LEU A 58 4.18 -14.53 -21.32
C LEU A 58 4.21 -13.38 -22.35
N PHE A 59 3.92 -12.15 -21.93
CA PHE A 59 3.97 -10.98 -22.81
C PHE A 59 5.39 -10.68 -23.30
N ALA A 60 6.39 -10.71 -22.41
CA ALA A 60 7.79 -10.53 -22.78
C ALA A 60 8.27 -11.66 -23.70
N GLY A 61 7.91 -12.92 -23.40
CA GLY A 61 8.22 -14.07 -24.24
C GLY A 61 7.61 -13.96 -25.65
N ALA A 62 6.34 -13.57 -25.75
CA ALA A 62 5.67 -13.36 -27.03
C ALA A 62 6.30 -12.21 -27.85
N LEU A 63 6.65 -11.09 -27.20
CA LEU A 63 7.33 -9.97 -27.85
C LEU A 63 8.72 -10.35 -28.36
N ILE A 64 9.51 -11.08 -27.57
CA ILE A 64 10.83 -11.57 -27.99
C ILE A 64 10.69 -12.54 -29.17
N ALA A 65 9.74 -13.49 -29.11
CA ALA A 65 9.50 -14.44 -30.19
C ALA A 65 9.11 -13.73 -31.51
N LEU A 66 8.27 -12.69 -31.41
CA LEU A 66 7.88 -11.86 -32.55
C LEU A 66 9.08 -11.10 -33.12
N LEU A 67 9.87 -10.43 -32.27
CA LEU A 67 11.06 -9.67 -32.72
C LEU A 67 12.09 -10.57 -33.40
N VAL A 68 12.33 -11.77 -32.86
CA VAL A 68 13.24 -12.76 -33.48
C VAL A 68 12.71 -13.20 -34.85
N ARG A 69 11.39 -13.34 -35.02
CA ARG A 69 10.80 -13.68 -36.33
C ARG A 69 10.91 -12.54 -37.33
N VAL A 70 10.67 -11.30 -36.91
CA VAL A 70 10.74 -10.12 -37.79
C VAL A 70 12.18 -9.79 -38.19
N LYS A 71 13.16 -10.08 -37.34
CA LYS A 71 14.59 -9.80 -37.59
C LYS A 71 15.28 -10.90 -38.42
N ARG A 72 14.66 -12.06 -38.61
CA ARG A 72 15.10 -13.10 -39.55
C ARG A 72 14.52 -12.86 -40.93
#